data_AF-A0A352NYU1-F1
#
_entry.id   AF-A0A352NYU1-F1
#
_cell.length_a   1.000
_cell.length_b   1.000
_cell.length_c   1.000
_cell.angle_alpha   90.00
_cell.angle_beta   90.00
_cell.angle_gamma   90.00
#
_symmetry.space_group_name_H-M   'P 1'
#
loop_
_entity.id
_entity.type
_entity.pdbx_description
1 polymer ?
#
loop_
_entity_poly.entity_id
_entity_poly.type
_entity_poly.pdbx_seq_one_letter_code
_entity_poly.pdbx_strand_id
1 'polypeptide(L)'
;MGITVKNTIKKFKSDVSEHVSEKLAQLDSICYLQRRQSDYKFNIHQKENKKLNLPASDGKPCIRAYVYGNLMFSENSIYLSNRCINNSESLEHDSYRKIYKNQYDKFVSKLQGMGSEYEKQNFKEQNMIKDEKDDMEGIKITDDNVDEIVDDILDNVQPLSPEYIKMFSDI
;
A
#
# COMPACT_ATOMS: atom_id res chain seq x y z
N MET A 1 9.81 2.08 -13.65
CA MET A 1 8.66 1.71 -14.50
C MET A 1 7.50 1.38 -13.56
N GLY A 2 6.39 2.11 -13.66
CA GLY A 2 5.19 1.84 -12.87
C GLY A 2 4.47 0.59 -13.39
N ILE A 3 3.91 -0.20 -12.48
CA ILE A 3 3.15 -1.42 -12.80
C ILE A 3 1.77 -1.27 -12.18
N THR A 4 0.71 -1.67 -12.87
CA THR A 4 -0.65 -1.68 -12.30
C THR A 4 -0.78 -2.72 -11.20
N VAL A 5 -1.64 -2.49 -10.22
CA VAL A 5 -2.01 -3.43 -9.16
C VAL A 5 -2.49 -4.75 -9.77
N LYS A 6 -3.38 -4.71 -10.76
CA LYS A 6 -3.91 -5.93 -11.43
C LYS A 6 -2.80 -6.81 -12.01
N ASN A 7 -1.86 -6.22 -12.76
CA ASN A 7 -0.73 -6.96 -13.31
C ASN A 7 0.24 -7.47 -12.23
N THR A 8 0.34 -6.78 -11.10
CA THR A 8 1.21 -7.18 -10.00
C THR A 8 0.64 -8.41 -9.29
N ILE A 9 -0.65 -8.39 -8.91
CA ILE A 9 -1.39 -9.54 -8.36
C ILE A 9 -1.24 -10.76 -9.28
N LYS A 10 -1.51 -10.58 -10.58
CA LYS A 10 -1.38 -11.66 -11.57
C LYS A 10 0.06 -12.20 -11.69
N LYS A 11 1.06 -11.33 -11.64
CA LYS A 11 2.48 -11.70 -11.77
C LYS A 11 2.98 -12.48 -10.57
N PHE A 12 2.58 -12.07 -9.36
CA PHE A 12 3.02 -12.70 -8.12
C PHE A 12 2.16 -13.91 -7.73
N LYS A 13 1.10 -14.19 -8.49
CA LYS A 13 0.21 -15.34 -8.32
C LYS A 13 -0.32 -15.46 -6.89
N SER A 14 -0.54 -14.32 -6.24
CA SER A 14 -1.11 -14.29 -4.90
C SER A 14 -2.49 -14.95 -4.95
N ASP A 15 -2.67 -16.03 -4.18
CA ASP A 15 -3.94 -16.75 -4.03
C ASP A 15 -4.91 -15.98 -3.13
N VAL A 16 -5.31 -14.80 -3.60
CA VAL A 16 -6.29 -13.93 -2.93
C VAL A 16 -7.67 -14.13 -3.53
N SER A 17 -8.70 -13.81 -2.76
CA SER A 17 -10.08 -13.82 -3.21
C SER A 17 -10.29 -12.89 -4.42
N GLU A 18 -11.33 -13.19 -5.20
CA GLU A 18 -11.76 -12.33 -6.31
C GLU A 18 -12.09 -10.92 -5.83
N HIS A 19 -12.81 -10.80 -4.70
CA HIS A 19 -13.15 -9.50 -4.08
C HIS A 19 -11.90 -8.68 -3.75
N VAL A 20 -10.90 -9.27 -3.09
CA VAL A 20 -9.64 -8.56 -2.79
C VAL A 20 -8.95 -8.10 -4.07
N SER A 21 -8.89 -8.97 -5.08
CA SER A 21 -8.24 -8.64 -6.35
C SER A 21 -8.96 -7.50 -7.08
N GLU A 22 -10.28 -7.54 -7.16
CA GLU A 22 -11.10 -6.52 -7.82
C GLU A 22 -11.01 -5.18 -7.09
N LYS A 23 -11.14 -5.20 -5.76
CA LYS A 23 -11.09 -3.99 -4.96
C LYS A 23 -9.72 -3.33 -5.01
N LEU A 24 -8.63 -4.10 -4.87
CA LEU A 24 -7.27 -3.56 -5.04
C LEU A 24 -7.03 -3.01 -6.45
N ALA A 25 -7.61 -3.61 -7.49
CA ALA A 25 -7.50 -3.11 -8.85
C ALA A 25 -8.18 -1.73 -9.05
N GLN A 26 -9.07 -1.29 -8.16
CA GLN A 26 -9.64 0.07 -8.23
C GLN A 26 -8.57 1.16 -8.04
N LEU A 27 -7.48 0.85 -7.34
CA LEU A 27 -6.31 1.74 -7.25
C LEU A 27 -5.73 2.04 -8.63
N ASP A 28 -5.86 1.15 -9.61
CA ASP A 28 -5.38 1.39 -10.99
C ASP A 28 -6.12 2.51 -11.70
N SER A 29 -7.19 3.09 -11.15
CA SER A 29 -7.84 4.28 -11.70
C SER A 29 -6.88 5.47 -11.71
N ILE A 30 -6.28 5.79 -10.55
CA ILE A 30 -5.47 6.99 -10.33
C ILE A 30 -4.07 6.71 -9.77
N CYS A 31 -3.77 5.46 -9.44
CA CYS A 31 -2.48 5.05 -8.88
C CYS A 31 -1.73 4.05 -9.78
N TYR A 32 -0.45 3.86 -9.46
CA TYR A 32 0.40 2.79 -9.97
C TYR A 32 1.33 2.29 -8.87
N LEU A 33 1.85 1.08 -9.04
CA LEU A 33 2.82 0.48 -8.13
C LEU A 33 4.25 0.70 -8.62
N GLN A 34 5.13 1.12 -7.71
CA GLN A 34 6.57 1.21 -7.94
C GLN A 34 7.33 0.22 -7.06
N ARG A 35 8.05 -0.69 -7.70
CA ARG A 35 8.92 -1.67 -7.04
C ARG A 35 10.28 -1.06 -6.74
N ARG A 36 10.88 -1.42 -5.61
CA ARG A 36 12.33 -1.26 -5.39
C ARG A 36 13.06 -2.56 -5.75
N GLN A 37 13.97 -2.45 -6.73
CA GLN A 37 15.05 -3.32 -7.25
C GLN A 37 15.01 -4.87 -7.11
N SER A 38 14.41 -5.48 -6.09
CA SER A 38 14.22 -6.94 -5.99
C SER A 38 13.07 -7.38 -5.11
N ASP A 39 12.38 -6.46 -4.44
CA ASP A 39 11.58 -6.85 -3.29
C ASP A 39 10.12 -7.00 -3.71
N TYR A 40 9.39 -7.89 -3.05
CA TYR A 40 7.95 -8.07 -3.23
C TYR A 40 7.16 -6.91 -2.60
N LYS A 41 7.73 -5.70 -2.60
CA LYS A 41 7.22 -4.51 -1.92
C LYS A 41 7.02 -3.39 -2.91
N PHE A 42 5.85 -2.77 -2.85
CA PHE A 42 5.37 -1.87 -3.88
C PHE A 42 4.77 -0.64 -3.26
N ASN A 43 5.41 0.51 -3.49
CA ASN A 43 4.84 1.80 -3.14
C ASN A 43 3.66 2.12 -4.08
N ILE A 44 2.59 2.67 -3.53
CA ILE A 44 1.42 3.17 -4.26
C ILE A 44 1.64 4.66 -4.55
N HIS A 45 1.86 4.98 -5.81
CA HIS A 45 2.04 6.34 -6.30
C HIS A 45 0.83 6.80 -7.08
N GLN A 46 0.54 8.10 -7.06
CA GLN A 46 -0.43 8.71 -7.98
C GLN A 46 0.14 8.73 -9.41
N LYS A 47 -0.70 8.44 -10.42
CA LYS A 47 -0.32 8.43 -11.84
C LYS A 47 0.16 9.76 -12.41
N GLU A 48 -0.45 10.87 -11.97
CA GLU A 48 0.05 12.21 -12.35
C GLU A 48 1.46 12.47 -11.80
N ASN A 49 1.87 11.72 -10.77
CA ASN A 49 3.20 11.69 -10.20
C ASN A 49 3.81 13.09 -10.02
N LYS A 50 3.06 13.98 -9.37
CA LYS A 50 3.51 15.34 -9.07
C LYS A 50 4.75 15.28 -8.19
N LYS A 51 5.89 15.49 -8.84
CA LYS A 51 7.18 15.65 -8.19
C LYS A 51 7.25 17.04 -7.58
N LEU A 52 7.26 17.09 -6.26
CA LEU A 52 7.25 18.31 -5.48
C LEU A 52 8.65 18.56 -4.92
N ASN A 53 8.94 19.85 -4.68
CA ASN A 53 10.13 20.22 -3.96
C ASN A 53 9.90 19.98 -2.46
N LEU A 54 10.32 18.82 -1.97
CA LEU A 54 10.08 18.36 -0.61
C LEU A 54 11.41 18.35 0.17
N PRO A 55 11.38 18.65 1.48
CA PRO A 55 12.59 18.60 2.29
C PRO A 55 13.17 17.18 2.30
N ALA A 56 14.48 17.07 2.08
CA ALA A 56 15.24 15.87 2.36
C ALA A 56 15.83 15.92 3.77
N SER A 57 16.33 14.77 4.25
CA SER A 57 16.91 14.62 5.60
C SER A 57 18.11 15.52 5.86
N ASP A 58 18.76 16.05 4.80
CA ASP A 58 19.87 16.99 4.86
C ASP A 58 19.43 18.47 4.73
N GLY A 59 18.11 18.73 4.74
CA GLY A 59 17.54 20.06 4.59
C GLY A 59 17.61 20.61 3.17
N LYS A 60 18.19 19.87 2.21
CA LYS A 60 18.23 20.31 0.82
C LYS A 60 16.90 20.03 0.13
N PRO A 61 16.41 20.97 -0.70
CA PRO A 61 15.25 20.75 -1.53
C PRO A 61 15.51 19.56 -2.46
N CYS A 62 14.69 18.52 -2.36
CA CYS A 62 14.79 17.32 -3.17
C CYS A 62 13.46 17.05 -3.88
N ILE A 63 13.55 16.73 -5.16
CA ILE A 63 12.38 16.48 -6.00
C ILE A 63 11.84 15.08 -5.70
N ARG A 64 10.76 15.00 -4.93
CA ARG A 64 10.16 13.75 -4.45
C ARG A 64 8.68 13.69 -4.79
N ALA A 65 8.16 12.48 -4.95
CA ALA A 65 6.73 12.23 -5.10
C ALA A 65 6.17 11.65 -3.80
N TYR A 66 4.92 12.00 -3.50
CA TYR A 66 4.20 11.35 -2.40
C TYR A 66 3.86 9.89 -2.74
N VAL A 67 3.90 9.07 -1.69
CA VAL A 67 3.48 7.68 -1.69
C VAL A 67 2.33 7.54 -0.71
N TYR A 68 1.24 6.91 -1.15
CA TYR A 68 -0.01 6.81 -0.40
C TYR A 68 -0.21 5.46 0.26
N GLY A 69 0.75 4.55 0.08
CA GLY A 69 0.82 3.30 0.82
C GLY A 69 1.84 2.34 0.26
N ASN A 70 1.99 1.18 0.89
CA ASN A 70 2.87 0.15 0.38
C ASN A 70 2.27 -1.25 0.58
N LEU A 71 2.34 -2.03 -0.51
CA LEU A 71 1.86 -3.40 -0.57
C LEU A 71 3.04 -4.35 -0.55
N MET A 72 3.01 -5.30 0.38
CA MET A 72 3.95 -6.41 0.46
C MET A 72 3.25 -7.67 -0.07
N PHE A 73 3.87 -8.33 -1.03
CA PHE A 73 3.37 -9.56 -1.63
C PHE A 73 4.15 -10.75 -1.05
N SER A 74 3.44 -11.81 -0.70
CA SER A 74 3.99 -13.13 -0.50
C SER A 74 3.41 -14.09 -1.56
N GLU A 75 3.83 -15.35 -1.55
CA GLU A 75 3.28 -16.36 -2.48
C GLU A 75 1.76 -16.48 -2.37
N ASN A 76 1.20 -16.31 -1.17
CA ASN A 76 -0.20 -16.64 -0.90
C ASN A 76 -1.05 -15.44 -0.49
N SER A 77 -0.47 -14.27 -0.24
CA SER A 77 -1.21 -13.16 0.37
C SER A 77 -0.59 -11.80 0.05
N ILE A 78 -1.41 -10.76 0.20
CA ILE A 78 -1.01 -9.36 0.06
C ILE A 78 -1.18 -8.71 1.42
N TYR A 79 -0.25 -7.84 1.80
CA TYR A 79 -0.22 -7.18 3.09
C TYR A 79 -0.06 -5.68 2.90
N LEU A 80 -0.78 -4.91 3.71
CA LEU A 80 -0.58 -3.47 3.87
C LEU A 80 0.55 -3.24 4.87
N SER A 81 1.64 -2.59 4.46
CA SER A 81 2.78 -2.38 5.35
C SER A 81 2.58 -1.20 6.32
N ASN A 82 3.29 -1.22 7.45
CA ASN A 82 3.30 -0.12 8.42
C ASN A 82 3.93 1.18 7.93
N ARG A 83 4.73 1.10 6.86
CA ARG A 83 5.43 2.24 6.28
C ARG A 83 5.67 2.07 4.79
N CYS A 84 5.82 3.17 4.08
CA CYS A 84 6.25 3.21 2.70
C CYS A 84 7.77 3.18 2.61
N ILE A 85 8.26 2.80 1.43
CA ILE A 85 9.70 2.85 1.14
C ILE A 85 10.07 4.29 0.83
N ASN A 86 10.65 4.98 1.81
CA ASN A 86 11.17 6.33 1.67
C ASN A 86 12.55 6.32 1.01
N ASN A 87 12.77 7.19 0.03
CA ASN A 87 14.06 7.36 -0.64
C ASN A 87 14.21 8.78 -1.21
N SER A 88 15.27 9.03 -1.96
CA SER A 88 15.53 10.33 -2.61
C SER A 88 14.45 10.78 -3.59
N GLU A 89 13.56 9.91 -4.04
CA GLU A 89 12.50 10.20 -5.01
C GLU A 89 11.08 10.02 -4.43
N SER A 90 10.93 9.43 -3.25
CA SER A 90 9.64 9.00 -2.70
C SER A 90 9.53 9.35 -1.22
N LEU A 91 8.42 9.97 -0.83
CA LEU A 91 8.09 10.33 0.55
C LEU A 91 6.70 9.80 0.90
N GLU A 92 6.57 9.11 2.03
CA GLU A 92 5.29 8.73 2.59
C GLU A 92 4.40 9.96 2.83
N HIS A 93 3.15 9.89 2.39
CA HIS A 93 2.15 10.90 2.67
C HIS A 93 1.62 10.75 4.10
N ASP A 94 1.42 11.87 4.81
CA ASP A 94 1.02 11.89 6.22
C ASP A 94 -0.28 11.14 6.52
N SER A 95 -1.18 11.05 5.53
CA SER A 95 -2.42 10.29 5.66
C SER A 95 -2.18 8.80 5.88
N TYR A 96 -1.12 8.23 5.31
CA TYR A 96 -0.93 6.78 5.28
C TYR A 96 -0.80 6.17 6.67
N ARG A 97 -0.13 6.89 7.58
CA ARG A 97 0.03 6.46 8.97
C ARG A 97 -1.32 6.22 9.65
N LYS A 98 -2.32 7.03 9.35
CA LYS A 98 -3.67 6.87 9.91
C LYS A 98 -4.35 5.62 9.34
N ILE A 99 -4.23 5.39 8.04
CA ILE A 99 -4.80 4.23 7.34
C ILE A 99 -4.26 2.94 7.97
N TYR A 100 -2.94 2.80 8.06
CA TYR A 100 -2.34 1.60 8.68
C TYR A 100 -2.74 1.45 10.15
N LYS A 101 -2.71 2.54 10.93
CA LYS A 101 -3.09 2.50 12.35
C LYS A 101 -4.52 1.99 12.54
N ASN A 102 -5.47 2.42 11.72
CA ASN A 102 -6.85 1.94 11.79
C ASN A 102 -6.92 0.42 11.61
N GLN A 103 -6.20 -0.12 10.63
CA GLN A 103 -6.14 -1.56 10.39
C GLN A 103 -5.44 -2.30 11.53
N TYR A 104 -4.38 -1.72 12.08
CA TYR A 104 -3.66 -2.29 13.21
C TYR A 104 -4.51 -2.35 14.48
N ASP A 105 -5.25 -1.28 14.79
CA ASP A 105 -6.12 -1.23 15.96
C ASP A 105 -7.25 -2.28 15.87
N LYS A 106 -7.79 -2.52 14.67
CA LYS A 106 -8.77 -3.60 14.42
C LYS A 106 -8.15 -4.97 14.61
N PHE A 107 -6.95 -5.19 14.09
CA PHE A 107 -6.19 -6.41 14.27
C PHE A 107 -5.93 -6.70 15.77
N VAL A 108 -5.49 -5.70 16.53
CA VAL A 108 -5.26 -5.82 17.98
C VAL A 108 -6.57 -6.09 18.73
N SER A 109 -7.67 -5.45 18.33
CA SER A 109 -8.98 -5.69 18.93
C SER A 109 -9.45 -7.13 18.72
N LYS A 110 -9.22 -7.70 17.51
CA LYS A 110 -9.48 -9.13 17.23
C LYS A 110 -8.60 -10.04 18.11
N LEU A 111 -7.32 -9.73 18.28
CA LEU A 111 -6.41 -10.47 19.18
C LEU A 111 -6.86 -10.45 20.64
N GLN A 112 -7.31 -9.31 21.14
CA GLN A 112 -7.75 -9.16 22.53
C GLN A 112 -9.04 -9.94 22.83
N GLY A 113 -9.89 -10.15 21.82
CA GLY A 113 -11.09 -10.97 21.93
C GLY A 113 -10.84 -12.49 21.99
N MET A 114 -9.61 -12.96 21.78
CA MET A 114 -9.27 -14.39 21.75
C MET A 114 -8.99 -14.93 23.15
N GLY A 115 -9.52 -16.12 23.43
CA GLY A 115 -9.53 -16.72 24.77
C GLY A 115 -8.21 -17.35 25.20
N SER A 116 -7.35 -17.73 24.26
CA SER A 116 -6.06 -18.38 24.55
C SER A 116 -4.88 -17.74 23.82
N GLU A 117 -3.69 -17.86 24.41
CA GLU A 117 -2.43 -17.40 23.78
C GLU A 117 -2.10 -18.18 22.50
N TYR A 118 -2.50 -19.45 22.43
CA TYR A 118 -2.34 -20.27 21.22
C TYR A 118 -3.14 -19.71 20.04
N GLU A 119 -4.41 -19.36 20.27
CA GLU A 119 -5.25 -18.73 19.25
C GLU A 119 -4.68 -17.38 18.80
N LYS A 120 -4.20 -16.56 19.73
CA LYS A 120 -3.56 -15.27 19.42
C LYS A 120 -2.33 -15.44 18.53
N GLN A 121 -1.48 -16.40 18.87
CA GLN A 121 -0.26 -16.66 18.11
C GLN A 121 -0.58 -17.16 16.70
N ASN A 122 -1.48 -18.14 16.57
CA ASN A 122 -1.93 -18.66 15.28
C ASN A 122 -2.57 -17.56 14.41
N PHE A 123 -3.42 -16.72 15.01
CA PHE A 123 -4.03 -15.59 14.29
C PHE A 123 -2.98 -14.60 13.79
N LYS A 124 -1.97 -14.28 14.61
CA LYS A 124 -0.89 -13.37 14.22
C LYS A 124 -0.06 -13.93 13.07
N GLU A 125 0.31 -15.20 13.11
CA GLU A 125 1.05 -15.87 12.04
C GLU A 125 0.28 -15.89 10.71
N GLN A 126 -1.04 -16.00 10.76
CA GLN A 126 -1.89 -16.03 9.57
C GLN A 126 -2.18 -14.64 8.97
N ASN A 127 -2.19 -13.60 9.80
CA ASN A 127 -2.71 -12.27 9.42
C ASN A 127 -1.66 -11.16 9.46
N MET A 128 -0.42 -11.46 9.87
CA MET A 128 0.65 -10.47 9.96
C MET A 128 1.96 -11.06 9.45
N ILE A 129 2.74 -10.24 8.74
CA ILE A 129 4.12 -10.56 8.38
C ILE A 129 5.08 -9.56 8.99
N LYS A 130 6.31 -10.01 9.20
CA LYS A 130 7.44 -9.16 9.56
C LYS A 130 8.56 -9.42 8.57
N ASP A 131 9.13 -8.34 8.06
CA ASP A 131 10.35 -8.35 7.28
C ASP A 131 11.44 -7.67 8.09
N GLU A 132 12.30 -8.50 8.70
CA GLU A 132 13.39 -8.04 9.56
C GLU A 132 14.46 -7.25 8.81
N LYS A 133 14.65 -7.50 7.50
CA LYS A 133 15.71 -6.84 6.72
C LYS A 133 15.43 -5.35 6.58
N ASP A 134 14.17 -5.02 6.36
CA ASP A 134 13.73 -3.65 6.18
C ASP A 134 12.96 -3.14 7.39
N ASP A 135 12.92 -3.86 8.52
CA ASP A 135 12.16 -3.50 9.74
C ASP A 135 10.71 -3.06 9.41
N MET A 136 10.06 -3.84 8.55
CA MET A 136 8.68 -3.60 8.13
C MET A 136 7.79 -4.70 8.67
N GLU A 137 6.55 -4.33 8.96
CA GLU A 137 5.49 -5.27 9.26
C GLU A 137 4.31 -5.00 8.34
N GLY A 138 3.52 -6.03 8.06
CA GLY A 138 2.36 -5.92 7.20
C GLY A 138 1.16 -6.65 7.77
N ILE A 139 -0.01 -6.03 7.65
CA ILE A 139 -1.30 -6.62 8.00
C ILE A 139 -1.90 -7.21 6.73
N LYS A 140 -2.38 -8.45 6.80
CA LYS A 140 -2.96 -9.14 5.66
C LYS A 140 -4.20 -8.40 5.17
N ILE A 141 -4.27 -8.23 3.86
CA ILE A 141 -5.46 -7.73 3.17
C ILE A 141 -6.38 -8.91 2.91
N THR A 142 -7.62 -8.79 3.37
CA THR A 142 -8.67 -9.81 3.31
C THR A 142 -9.99 -9.18 2.87
N ASP A 143 -11.00 -10.01 2.64
CA ASP A 143 -12.34 -9.54 2.30
C ASP A 143 -12.93 -8.59 3.35
N ASP A 144 -12.53 -8.75 4.62
CA ASP A 144 -13.01 -7.93 5.74
C ASP A 144 -12.50 -6.47 5.72
N ASN A 145 -11.34 -6.22 5.11
CA ASN A 145 -10.65 -4.93 5.24
C ASN A 145 -10.25 -4.27 3.92
N VAL A 146 -10.28 -5.01 2.81
CA VAL A 146 -9.83 -4.48 1.51
C VAL A 146 -10.62 -3.26 1.08
N ASP A 147 -11.93 -3.23 1.36
CA ASP A 147 -12.78 -2.11 0.97
C ASP A 147 -12.34 -0.81 1.63
N GLU A 148 -12.25 -0.82 2.96
CA GLU A 148 -11.82 0.34 3.73
C GLU A 148 -10.38 0.76 3.38
N ILE A 149 -9.46 -0.18 3.19
CA ILE A 149 -8.08 0.14 2.82
C ILE A 149 -8.03 0.88 1.48
N VAL A 150 -8.75 0.37 0.47
CA VAL A 150 -8.75 0.96 -0.86
C VAL A 150 -9.45 2.32 -0.85
N ASP A 151 -10.59 2.42 -0.18
CA ASP A 151 -11.35 3.66 -0.08
C ASP A 151 -10.55 4.74 0.67
N ASP A 152 -9.95 4.40 1.81
CA ASP A 152 -9.09 5.31 2.57
C ASP A 152 -7.89 5.79 1.73
N ILE A 153 -7.28 4.93 0.93
CA ILE A 153 -6.16 5.33 0.06
C ILE A 153 -6.67 6.30 -1.01
N LEU A 154 -7.75 5.95 -1.72
CA LEU A 154 -8.30 6.75 -2.81
C LEU A 154 -8.80 8.12 -2.34
N ASP A 155 -9.43 8.19 -1.16
CA ASP A 155 -9.92 9.43 -0.56
C ASP A 155 -8.79 10.42 -0.22
N ASN A 156 -7.58 9.90 0.03
CA ASN A 156 -6.41 10.72 0.34
C ASN A 156 -5.54 11.04 -0.88
N VAL A 157 -5.70 10.32 -1.98
CA VAL A 157 -5.00 10.63 -3.24
C VAL A 157 -5.71 11.81 -3.89
N GLN A 158 -4.93 12.84 -4.27
CA GLN A 158 -5.50 14.00 -4.94
C GLN A 158 -6.14 13.60 -6.28
N PRO A 159 -7.24 14.26 -6.69
CA PRO A 159 -7.77 14.06 -8.03
C PRO A 159 -6.73 14.44 -9.08
N LEU A 160 -6.79 13.75 -10.22
CA LEU A 160 -5.96 14.09 -11.39
C LEU A 160 -6.33 15.49 -11.89
N SER A 161 -5.33 16.27 -12.31
CA SER A 161 -5.58 17.57 -12.91
C SER A 161 -6.39 17.46 -14.21
N PRO A 162 -7.23 18.46 -14.55
CA PRO A 162 -7.93 18.50 -15.84
C PRO A 162 -6.99 18.39 -17.03
N GLU A 163 -5.79 18.97 -16.95
CA GLU A 163 -4.75 18.88 -17.98
C GLU A 163 -4.29 17.44 -18.18
N TYR A 164 -4.02 16.73 -17.09
CA TYR A 164 -3.68 15.31 -17.14
C TYR A 164 -4.81 14.50 -17.77
N ILE A 165 -6.06 14.68 -17.31
CA ILE A 165 -7.22 13.97 -17.85
C ILE A 165 -7.34 14.20 -19.36
N LYS A 166 -7.19 15.46 -19.81
CA LYS A 166 -7.26 15.83 -21.22
C LYS A 166 -6.21 15.11 -22.08
N MET A 167 -4.98 14.99 -21.59
CA MET A 167 -3.91 14.28 -22.31
C MET A 167 -4.24 12.80 -22.57
N PHE A 168 -5.02 12.15 -21.70
CA PHE A 168 -5.41 10.75 -21.84
C PHE A 168 -6.79 10.54 -22.46
N SER A 169 -7.66 11.56 -22.50
CA SER A 169 -8.95 11.49 -23.19
C SER A 169 -8.84 11.69 -24.70
N ASP A 170 -7.75 12.34 -25.16
CA ASP A 170 -7.49 12.62 -26.58
C ASP A 170 -6.73 11.48 -27.29
N ILE A 171 -6.56 10.33 -26.62
CA ILE A 171 -5.95 9.07 -27.13
C ILE A 171 -7.04 8.03 -27.37
#